data_AF-A0A926N9V6-F1
#
_entry.id   AF-A0A926N9V6-F1
#
_cell.length_a   1.000
_cell.length_b   1.000
_cell.length_c   1.000
_cell.angle_alpha   90.00
_cell.angle_beta   90.00
_cell.angle_gamma   90.00
#
_symmetry.space_group_name_H-M   'P 1'
#
loop_
_entity.id
_entity.type
_entity.pdbx_description
1 polymer ?
#
loop_
_entity_poly.entity_id
_entity_poly.type
_entity_poly.pdbx_seq_one_letter_code
_entity_poly.pdbx_strand_id
1 'polypeptide(L)' 'MSFKDWFQYLLERFVWYLETPKGERKEIKQQNKQPWTYQWFGMMPFAMKMFVRKQKGRMRGRLSEK' A
#
# COMPACT_ATOMS: atom_id res chain seq x y z
N MET A 1 -40.09 -17.33 -9.12
CA MET A 1 -39.08 -16.80 -8.17
C MET A 1 -39.82 -16.09 -7.06
N SER A 2 -39.68 -16.56 -5.83
CA SER A 2 -40.46 -16.08 -4.69
C SER A 2 -39.73 -14.92 -4.00
N PHE A 3 -40.48 -14.00 -3.39
CA PHE A 3 -39.93 -12.91 -2.55
C PHE A 3 -39.04 -13.43 -1.42
N LYS A 4 -39.33 -14.64 -0.93
CA LYS A 4 -38.52 -15.36 0.07
C LYS A 4 -37.09 -15.60 -0.42
N ASP A 5 -36.91 -15.99 -1.67
CA ASP A 5 -35.60 -16.31 -2.24
C ASP A 5 -34.73 -15.04 -2.33
N TRP A 6 -35.37 -13.90 -2.64
CA TRP A 6 -34.70 -12.60 -2.69
C TRP A 6 -34.31 -12.11 -1.29
N PHE A 7 -35.19 -12.26 -0.30
CA PHE A 7 -34.90 -11.89 1.09
C PHE A 7 -33.76 -12.70 1.68
N GLN A 8 -33.73 -14.02 1.41
CA GLN A 8 -32.66 -14.91 1.82
C GLN A 8 -31.30 -14.46 1.24
N TYR A 9 -31.26 -14.18 -0.07
CA TYR A 9 -30.06 -13.68 -0.74
C TYR A 9 -29.58 -12.34 -0.18
N LEU A 10 -30.51 -11.42 0.07
CA LEU A 10 -30.18 -10.10 0.61
C LEU A 10 -29.58 -10.20 2.01
N LEU A 11 -30.14 -11.06 2.86
CA LEU A 11 -29.63 -11.29 4.22
C LEU A 11 -28.24 -11.92 4.21
N GLU A 12 -28.00 -12.92 3.35
CA GLU A 12 -26.67 -13.54 3.20
C GLU A 12 -25.61 -12.51 2.80
N ARG A 13 -25.93 -11.61 1.86
CA ARG A 13 -25.05 -10.52 1.44
C ARG A 13 -24.83 -9.49 2.56
N PHE A 14 -25.87 -9.21 3.35
CA PHE A 14 -25.82 -8.25 4.44
C PHE A 14 -24.97 -8.75 5.61
N VAL A 15 -25.11 -10.02 5.99
CA VAL A 15 -24.28 -10.69 7.00
C VAL A 15 -22.82 -10.65 6.59
N TRP A 16 -22.49 -11.03 5.35
CA TRP A 16 -21.11 -10.98 4.85
C TRP A 16 -20.48 -9.58 4.95
N TYR A 17 -21.27 -8.53 4.70
CA TYR A 17 -20.82 -7.15 4.81
C TYR A 17 -20.70 -6.64 6.25
N LEU A 18 -21.53 -7.15 7.16
CA LEU A 18 -21.42 -6.85 8.59
C LEU A 18 -20.23 -7.57 9.24
N GLU A 19 -19.97 -8.81 8.84
CA GLU A 19 -18.84 -9.63 9.31
C GLU A 19 -17.50 -9.03 8.88
N THR A 20 -17.46 -8.34 7.73
CA THR A 20 -16.25 -7.69 7.22
C THR A 20 -16.05 -6.35 7.92
N PRO A 21 -15.22 -6.26 8.98
CA PRO A 21 -15.12 -5.06 9.78
C PRO A 21 -14.36 -3.99 9.00
N LYS A 22 -14.65 -2.72 9.28
CA LYS A 22 -14.04 -1.52 8.68
C LYS A 22 -12.49 -1.42 8.83
N GLY A 23 -11.84 -2.42 9.43
CA GLY A 23 -10.39 -2.54 9.60
C GLY A 23 -9.64 -2.91 8.31
N GLU A 24 -10.15 -3.84 7.50
CA GLU A 24 -9.44 -4.31 6.29
C GLU A 24 -9.32 -3.24 5.20
N ARG A 25 -10.24 -2.27 5.17
CA ARG A 25 -10.14 -1.14 4.23
C ARG A 25 -8.89 -0.29 4.45
N LYS A 26 -8.37 -0.24 5.68
CA LYS A 26 -7.11 0.47 5.97
C LYS A 26 -5.90 -0.37 5.58
N GLU A 27 -5.93 -1.68 5.85
CA GLU A 27 -4.81 -2.57 5.56
C GLU A 27 -4.62 -2.81 4.07
N ILE A 28 -5.70 -3.04 3.30
CA ILE A 28 -5.63 -3.19 1.84
C ILE A 28 -5.15 -1.89 1.19
N LYS A 29 -5.63 -0.74 1.69
CA LYS A 29 -5.21 0.59 1.18
C LYS A 29 -3.80 0.97 1.62
N GLN A 30 -3.18 0.25 2.56
CA GLN A 30 -1.81 0.46 3.02
C GLN A 30 -0.85 -0.53 2.34
N GLN A 31 -1.29 -1.77 2.08
CA GLN A 31 -0.56 -2.78 1.30
C GLN A 31 -0.50 -2.44 -0.20
N ASN A 32 -1.59 -1.89 -0.78
CA ASN A 32 -1.62 -1.47 -2.19
C ASN A 32 -1.08 -0.05 -2.46
N LYS A 33 -0.45 0.61 -1.47
CA LYS A 33 0.38 1.79 -1.77
C LYS A 33 1.68 1.35 -2.41
N GLN A 34 1.60 0.76 -3.60
CA GLN A 34 2.70 0.79 -4.55
C GLN A 34 3.10 2.28 -4.66
N PRO A 35 4.34 2.67 -4.33
CA PRO A 35 4.77 4.04 -4.51
C PRO A 35 4.52 4.42 -5.96
N TRP A 36 3.75 5.48 -6.19
CA TRP A 36 3.45 6.03 -7.53
C TRP A 36 4.72 6.19 -8.37
N THR A 37 5.86 6.37 -7.71
CA THR A 37 7.19 6.39 -8.30
C THR A 37 7.53 5.13 -9.11
N TYR A 38 7.10 3.94 -8.70
CA TYR A 38 7.31 2.72 -9.48
C TYR A 38 6.47 2.67 -10.75
N GLN A 39 5.25 3.23 -10.73
CA GLN A 39 4.37 3.28 -11.90
C GLN A 39 4.89 4.22 -12.99
N TRP A 40 5.59 5.29 -12.61
CA TRP A 40 6.04 6.34 -13.56
C TRP A 40 7.54 6.31 -13.87
N PHE A 41 8.35 5.74 -12.99
CA PHE A 41 9.81 5.81 -13.10
C PHE A 41 10.53 4.45 -13.11
N GLY A 42 9.81 3.32 -13.11
CA GLY A 42 10.42 1.99 -13.17
C GLY A 42 11.56 1.80 -12.16
N MET A 43 12.79 1.55 -12.64
CA MET A 43 14.00 1.38 -11.81
C MET A 43 14.76 2.69 -11.48
N MET A 44 14.36 3.85 -11.98
CA MET A 44 15.01 5.14 -11.69
C MET A 44 15.15 5.46 -10.18
N PRO A 45 14.12 5.28 -9.32
CA PRO A 45 14.24 5.57 -7.90
C PRO A 45 15.27 4.67 -7.20
N PHE A 46 15.54 3.48 -7.73
CA PHE A 46 16.57 2.59 -7.20
C PHE A 46 17.97 3.15 -7.44
N ALA A 47 18.28 3.56 -8.68
CA ALA A 47 19.55 4.18 -9.02
C ALA A 47 19.79 5.49 -8.24
N MET A 48 18.74 6.30 -8.09
CA MET A 48 18.79 7.56 -7.33
C MET A 48 19.07 7.32 -5.84
N LYS A 49 18.43 6.30 -5.23
CA LYS A 49 18.70 5.90 -3.83
C LYS A 49 20.15 5.46 -3.64
N MET A 50 20.71 4.74 -4.61
CA MET A 50 22.08 4.25 -4.57
C MET A 50 23.10 5.40 -4.65
N PHE A 51 22.84 6.37 -5.54
CA PHE A 51 23.67 7.57 -5.69
C PHE A 51 23.65 8.43 -4.42
N VAL A 52 22.46 8.71 -3.87
CA VAL A 52 22.30 9.49 -2.63
C VAL A 52 22.97 8.80 -1.43
N ARG A 53 22.85 7.47 -1.30
CA ARG A 53 23.56 6.72 -0.24
C ARG A 53 25.08 6.86 -0.37
N LYS A 54 25.62 6.76 -1.58
CA LYS A 54 27.07 6.92 -1.86
C LYS A 54 27.55 8.34 -1.52
N GLN A 55 26.76 9.35 -1.87
CA GLN A 55 27.07 10.75 -1.58
C GLN A 55 26.96 11.07 -0.08
N LYS A 56 25.96 10.53 0.62
CA LYS A 56 25.80 10.69 2.07
C LYS A 56 26.93 10.03 2.88
N GLY A 57 27.41 8.87 2.43
CA GLY A 57 28.59 8.22 3.02
C GLY A 57 29.86 9.08 2.88
N ARG A 58 30.04 9.70 1.71
CA ARG A 58 31.14 10.66 1.47
C ARG A 58 31.01 11.93 2.32
N MET A 59 29.80 12.46 2.46
CA MET A 59 29.54 13.65 3.28
C MET A 59 29.73 13.37 4.78
N ARG A 60 29.38 12.17 5.26
CA ARG A 60 29.60 11.75 6.66
C ARG A 60 31.09 11.58 7.00
N GLY A 61 31.90 11.04 6.10
CA GLY A 61 33.36 10.97 6.30
C GLY A 61 33.98 12.37 6.45
N ARG A 62 33.46 13.35 5.70
CA ARG A 62 33.94 14.75 5.71
C ARG A 62 33.53 15.56 6.95
N LEU A 63 32.56 15.06 7.73
CA LEU A 63 32.11 15.65 9.00
C LEU A 63 32.82 15.06 10.22
N SER A 64 33.52 13.93 10.06
CA SER A 64 34.32 13.27 11.11
C SER A 64 35.79 13.72 11.12
N GLU A 65 36.17 14.58 10.17
CA GLU A 65 37.55 15.07 9.96
C GLU A 65 37.68 16.58 10.31
N LYS A 66 36.77 17.10 11.12
CA LYS A 66 36.84 18.41 11.78
C LYS A 66 36.70 18.22 13.28
#